data_AF-A0A438W832-F1
#
_entry.id   AF-A0A438W832-F1
#
_cell.length_a   1.000
_cell.length_b   1.000
_cell.length_c   1.000
_cell.angle_alpha   90.00
_cell.angle_beta   90.00
_cell.angle_gamma   90.00
#
_symmetry.space_group_name_H-M   'P 1'
#
loop_
_entity.id
_entity.type
_entity.pdbx_description
1 polymer ?
#
loop_
_entity_poly.entity_id
_entity_poly.type
_entity_poly.pdbx_seq_one_letter_code
_entity_poly.pdbx_strand_id
1 'polypeptide(L)'
;EMQSLSNILNGAQDAPEHFMFNKKRNDETKRYSNELLQAWKHQVLKQSTTGLVVLSIISSTAPFIGLFGTVVEILEAFNNLGALGQASFGVIAPIISKALIATAAGILAAIPAYSFY
;
A
#
# COMPACT_ATOMS: atom_id res chain seq x y z
N GLU A 1 23.91 21.99 -25.91
CA GLU A 1 23.46 21.66 -24.53
C GLU A 1 22.51 20.47 -24.42
N MET A 2 21.56 20.22 -25.33
CA MET A 2 20.71 19.01 -25.23
C MET A 2 21.46 17.67 -25.43
N GLN A 3 22.62 17.69 -26.10
CA GLN A 3 23.46 16.49 -26.29
C GLN A 3 24.20 16.06 -25.01
N SER A 4 24.47 16.96 -24.05
CA SER A 4 25.07 16.55 -22.77
C SER A 4 24.05 15.93 -21.83
N LEU A 5 22.77 16.33 -21.93
CA LEU A 5 21.67 15.74 -21.17
C LEU A 5 21.25 14.38 -21.72
N SER A 6 21.35 14.15 -23.04
CA SER A 6 21.21 12.79 -23.60
C SER A 6 22.36 11.87 -23.20
N ASN A 7 23.58 12.41 -23.00
CA ASN A 7 24.71 11.62 -22.51
C ASN A 7 24.57 11.23 -21.03
N ILE A 8 23.85 12.01 -20.22
CA ILE A 8 23.55 11.67 -18.81
C ILE A 8 22.38 10.67 -18.72
N LEU A 9 21.39 10.77 -19.61
CA LEU A 9 20.28 9.81 -19.69
C LEU A 9 20.70 8.46 -20.31
N ASN A 10 21.67 8.46 -21.25
CA ASN A 10 22.25 7.23 -21.83
C ASN A 10 23.37 6.61 -20.96
N GLY A 11 24.01 7.37 -20.05
CA GLY A 11 25.05 6.85 -19.15
C GLY A 11 24.53 5.93 -18.03
N ALA A 12 23.20 5.84 -17.85
CA ALA A 12 22.55 4.82 -17.04
C ALA A 12 22.49 3.43 -17.73
N GLN A 13 22.98 3.33 -18.97
CA GLN A 13 23.00 2.10 -19.78
C GLN A 13 24.40 1.49 -19.94
N ASP A 14 25.40 1.91 -19.15
CA ASP A 14 26.68 1.20 -19.04
C ASP A 14 26.79 0.59 -17.64
N ALA A 15 26.09 -0.54 -17.44
CA ALA A 15 26.50 -1.47 -16.41
C ALA A 15 27.90 -1.96 -16.81
N PRO A 16 28.96 -1.73 -16.00
CA PRO A 16 30.26 -2.27 -16.32
C PRO A 16 30.21 -3.79 -16.12
N GLU A 17 29.95 -4.52 -17.21
CA GLU A 17 30.01 -5.98 -17.25
C GLU A 17 31.44 -6.52 -17.09
N HIS A 18 32.45 -5.64 -17.04
CA HIS A 18 33.84 -6.05 -16.89
C HIS A 18 34.51 -5.35 -15.70
N PHE A 19 34.39 -5.95 -14.52
CA PHE A 19 35.42 -5.85 -13.49
C PHE A 19 35.57 -7.16 -12.71
N MET A 20 35.66 -8.27 -13.44
CA MET A 20 36.36 -9.46 -12.96
C MET A 20 37.79 -9.33 -13.46
N PHE A 21 38.73 -9.01 -12.56
CA PHE A 21 40.07 -9.61 -12.46
C PHE A 21 41.05 -8.66 -11.76
N ASN A 22 41.55 -9.18 -10.65
CA ASN A 22 42.88 -8.91 -10.12
C ASN A 22 43.16 -7.51 -9.56
N LYS A 23 42.83 -7.30 -8.28
CA LYS A 23 43.53 -6.30 -7.45
C LYS A 23 43.63 -6.79 -6.00
N LYS A 24 44.86 -6.79 -5.46
CA LYS A 24 45.18 -7.07 -4.05
C LYS A 24 44.19 -6.34 -3.13
N ARG A 25 43.38 -7.12 -2.39
CA ARG A 25 42.27 -6.64 -1.54
C ARG A 25 42.81 -6.08 -0.21
N ASN A 26 42.82 -4.76 -0.06
CA ASN A 26 42.87 -4.08 1.24
C ASN A 26 41.47 -4.01 1.87
N ASP A 27 41.38 -4.09 3.20
CA ASP A 27 40.11 -4.13 3.93
C ASP A 27 39.30 -2.83 3.87
N GLU A 28 39.94 -1.68 3.63
CA GLU A 28 39.24 -0.40 3.42
C GLU A 28 38.44 -0.39 2.11
N THR A 29 38.99 -0.93 1.01
CA THR A 29 38.27 -1.04 -0.27
C THR A 29 37.05 -1.95 -0.16
N LYS A 30 37.10 -2.99 0.68
CA LYS A 30 35.93 -3.83 0.98
C LYS A 30 34.85 -3.04 1.72
N ARG A 31 35.20 -2.15 2.66
CA ARG A 31 34.23 -1.32 3.40
C ARG A 31 33.48 -0.37 2.47
N TYR A 32 34.18 0.36 1.60
CA TYR A 32 33.52 1.24 0.62
C TYR A 32 32.65 0.47 -0.37
N SER A 33 33.11 -0.68 -0.86
CA SER A 33 32.32 -1.53 -1.76
C SER A 33 31.04 -2.04 -1.09
N ASN A 34 31.08 -2.36 0.21
CA ASN A 34 29.90 -2.80 0.94
C ASN A 34 28.93 -1.64 1.19
N GLU A 35 29.41 -0.47 1.60
CA GLU A 35 28.60 0.74 1.82
C GLU A 35 27.84 1.15 0.54
N LEU A 36 28.55 1.22 -0.60
CA LEU A 36 27.95 1.55 -1.89
C LEU A 36 26.96 0.48 -2.33
N LEU A 37 27.29 -0.81 -2.17
CA LEU A 37 26.37 -1.91 -2.48
C LEU A 37 25.08 -1.83 -1.66
N GLN A 38 25.16 -1.49 -0.37
CA GLN A 38 23.96 -1.30 0.46
C GLN A 38 23.13 -0.11 -0.03
N ALA A 39 23.78 1.00 -0.42
CA ALA A 39 23.08 2.17 -0.95
C ALA A 39 22.32 1.83 -2.25
N TRP A 40 22.95 1.13 -3.19
CA TRP A 40 22.30 0.66 -4.43
C TRP A 40 21.17 -0.34 -4.15
N LYS A 41 21.37 -1.26 -3.21
CA LYS A 41 20.35 -2.23 -2.79
C LYS A 41 19.10 -1.53 -2.25
N HIS A 42 19.27 -0.48 -1.43
CA HIS A 42 18.15 0.32 -0.93
C HIS A 42 17.38 1.05 -2.03
N GLN A 43 18.07 1.57 -3.05
CA GLN A 43 17.43 2.25 -4.17
C GLN A 43 16.59 1.30 -5.02
N VAL A 44 17.12 0.11 -5.32
CA VAL A 44 16.39 -0.93 -6.08
C VAL A 44 15.19 -1.44 -5.28
N LEU A 45 15.37 -1.71 -3.98
CA LEU A 45 14.27 -2.12 -3.11
C LEU A 45 13.14 -1.09 -3.11
N LYS A 46 13.45 0.21 -3.01
CA LYS A 46 12.46 1.29 -2.99
C LYS A 46 11.63 1.36 -4.28
N GLN A 47 12.26 1.16 -5.43
CA GLN A 47 11.55 1.15 -6.72
C GLN A 47 10.56 -0.04 -6.78
N SER A 48 10.95 -1.21 -6.30
CA SER A 48 10.10 -2.41 -6.31
C SER A 48 9.01 -2.43 -5.23
N THR A 49 9.17 -1.68 -4.12
CA THR A 49 8.19 -1.66 -3.00
C THR A 49 7.13 -0.57 -3.11
N THR A 50 7.22 0.35 -4.06
CA THR A 50 6.32 1.51 -4.12
C THR A 50 4.83 1.11 -4.21
N GLY A 51 4.50 0.08 -4.99
CA GLY A 51 3.12 -0.44 -5.09
C GLY A 51 2.65 -1.18 -3.83
N LEU A 52 3.57 -1.85 -3.13
CA LEU A 52 3.28 -2.59 -1.89
C LEU A 52 2.85 -1.62 -0.78
N VAL A 53 3.47 -0.44 -0.68
CA VAL A 53 3.11 0.57 0.33
C VAL A 53 1.62 0.95 0.24
N VAL A 54 1.09 1.15 -0.96
CA VAL A 54 -0.33 1.50 -1.14
C VAL A 54 -1.23 0.36 -0.67
N LEU A 55 -0.84 -0.88 -0.97
CA LEU A 55 -1.61 -2.06 -0.63
C LEU A 55 -1.66 -2.31 0.88
N SER A 56 -0.56 -2.03 1.59
CA SER A 56 -0.51 -2.01 3.06
C SER A 56 -1.49 -1.03 3.69
N ILE A 57 -1.59 0.17 3.11
CA ILE A 57 -2.49 1.20 3.59
C ILE A 57 -3.93 0.74 3.37
N ILE A 58 -4.25 0.19 2.19
CA ILE A 58 -5.59 -0.33 1.90
C ILE A 58 -5.96 -1.47 2.83
N SER A 59 -5.06 -2.44 3.05
CA SER A 59 -5.35 -3.59 3.92
C SER A 59 -5.62 -3.19 5.37
N SER A 60 -4.91 -2.17 5.87
CA SER A 60 -5.07 -1.68 7.24
C SER A 60 -6.26 -0.73 7.41
N THR A 61 -6.62 0.05 6.39
CA THR A 61 -7.68 1.08 6.50
C THR A 61 -9.06 0.60 6.04
N ALA A 62 -9.15 -0.30 5.06
CA ALA A 62 -10.42 -0.78 4.50
C ALA A 62 -11.39 -1.40 5.53
N PRO A 63 -10.95 -2.17 6.55
CA PRO A 63 -11.86 -2.69 7.57
C PRO A 63 -12.52 -1.57 8.39
N PHE A 64 -11.78 -0.49 8.67
CA PHE A 64 -12.31 0.65 9.42
C PHE A 64 -13.29 1.47 8.59
N ILE A 65 -13.09 1.55 7.27
CA ILE A 65 -14.07 2.17 6.35
C ILE A 65 -15.38 1.38 6.35
N GLY A 66 -15.31 0.03 6.34
CA GLY A 66 -16.49 -0.83 6.44
C GLY A 66 -17.23 -0.67 7.78
N LEU A 67 -16.48 -0.68 8.90
CA LEU A 67 -17.03 -0.43 10.22
C LEU A 67 -17.70 0.95 10.32
N PHE A 68 -17.07 1.98 9.78
CA PHE A 68 -17.63 3.33 9.73
C PHE A 68 -18.96 3.36 8.97
N GLY A 69 -19.06 2.66 7.84
CA GLY A 69 -20.32 2.53 7.09
C GLY A 69 -21.46 1.96 7.94
N THR A 70 -21.16 0.99 8.83
CA THR A 70 -22.18 0.43 9.73
C THR A 70 -22.68 1.45 10.74
N VAL A 71 -21.78 2.28 11.26
CA VAL A 71 -22.11 3.33 12.22
C VAL A 71 -23.03 4.36 11.55
N VAL A 72 -22.69 4.79 10.34
CA VAL A 72 -23.52 5.75 9.59
C VAL A 72 -24.92 5.20 9.30
N GLU A 73 -25.02 3.97 8.78
CA GLU A 73 -26.32 3.32 8.50
C GLU A 73 -27.17 3.14 9.76
N ILE A 74 -26.55 2.74 10.89
CA ILE A 74 -27.27 2.59 12.16
C ILE A 74 -27.75 3.95 12.70
N LEU A 75 -26.94 5.00 12.60
CA LEU A 75 -27.36 6.35 13.01
C LEU A 75 -28.52 6.85 12.16
N GLU A 76 -28.47 6.63 10.85
CA GLU A 76 -29.57 6.98 9.93
C GLU A 76 -30.85 6.17 10.23
N ALA A 77 -30.70 4.90 10.59
CA ALA A 77 -31.81 4.06 11.06
C ALA A 77 -32.53 4.68 12.25
N PHE A 78 -31.77 5.06 13.28
CA PHE A 78 -32.33 5.63 14.50
C PHE A 78 -32.96 7.00 14.26
N ASN A 79 -32.41 7.81 13.37
CA ASN A 79 -32.99 9.09 12.98
C ASN A 79 -34.38 8.90 12.32
N ASN A 80 -34.49 7.92 11.41
CA ASN A 80 -35.75 7.60 10.74
C ASN A 80 -36.79 7.02 11.70
N LEU A 81 -36.38 6.16 12.64
CA LEU A 81 -37.26 5.65 13.70
C LEU A 81 -37.80 6.75 14.60
N GLY A 82 -36.95 7.73 14.96
CA GLY A 82 -37.36 8.89 15.75
C GLY A 82 -38.39 9.77 15.05
N ALA A 83 -38.30 9.90 13.72
CA ALA A 83 -39.26 10.65 12.91
C ALA A 83 -40.60 9.93 12.72
N LEU A 84 -40.59 8.60 12.60
CA LEU A 84 -41.79 7.77 12.36
C LEU A 84 -42.58 7.48 13.65
N GLY A 85 -41.95 7.55 14.82
CA GLY A 85 -42.59 7.30 16.13
C GLY A 85 -43.02 5.85 16.38
N GLN A 86 -42.84 4.95 15.40
CA GLN A 86 -43.07 3.51 15.52
C GLN A 86 -41.81 2.73 15.14
N ALA A 87 -41.31 1.94 16.08
CA ALA A 87 -40.26 0.96 15.86
C ALA A 87 -40.89 -0.44 15.73
N SER A 88 -40.95 -0.95 14.50
CA SER A 88 -41.32 -2.35 14.23
C SER A 88 -40.11 -3.12 13.73
N PHE A 89 -39.99 -4.39 14.15
CA PHE A 89 -38.91 -5.27 13.70
C PHE A 89 -38.81 -5.35 12.17
N GLY A 90 -39.95 -5.29 11.46
CA GLY A 90 -39.98 -5.29 10.00
C GLY A 90 -39.31 -4.06 9.36
N VAL A 91 -39.25 -2.93 10.07
CA VAL A 91 -38.59 -1.70 9.60
C VAL A 91 -37.09 -1.74 9.91
N ILE A 92 -36.69 -2.32 11.04
CA ILE A 92 -35.31 -2.31 11.52
C ILE A 92 -34.45 -3.41 10.87
N ALA A 93 -35.02 -4.60 10.68
CA ALA A 93 -34.32 -5.75 10.11
C ALA A 93 -33.56 -5.47 8.79
N PRO A 94 -34.17 -4.83 7.77
CA PRO A 94 -33.44 -4.52 6.53
C PRO A 94 -32.30 -3.51 6.74
N ILE A 95 -32.44 -2.57 7.68
CA ILE A 95 -31.42 -1.54 7.90
C ILE A 95 -30.16 -2.14 8.55
N ILE A 96 -30.34 -3.03 9.54
CA ILE A 96 -29.22 -3.76 10.16
C ILE A 96 -28.52 -4.64 9.13
N SER A 97 -29.28 -5.29 8.24
CA SER A 97 -28.70 -6.10 7.16
C SER A 97 -27.80 -5.27 6.24
N LYS A 98 -28.24 -4.07 5.83
CA LYS A 98 -27.42 -3.14 5.03
C LYS A 98 -26.16 -2.70 5.77
N ALA A 99 -26.27 -2.39 7.06
CA ALA A 99 -25.12 -2.07 7.88
C ALA A 99 -24.08 -3.22 7.87
N LEU A 100 -24.50 -4.47 8.05
CA LEU A 100 -23.57 -5.62 8.03
C LEU A 100 -22.87 -5.81 6.68
N ILE A 101 -23.55 -5.52 5.57
CA ILE A 101 -22.95 -5.60 4.23
C ILE A 101 -21.80 -4.60 4.08
N ALA A 102 -21.88 -3.41 4.68
CA ALA A 102 -20.80 -2.42 4.63
C ALA A 102 -19.50 -2.94 5.29
N THR A 103 -19.60 -3.62 6.45
CA THR A 103 -18.43 -4.29 7.07
C THR A 103 -17.90 -5.42 6.20
N ALA A 104 -18.79 -6.26 5.66
CA ALA A 104 -18.40 -7.37 4.81
C ALA A 104 -17.62 -6.87 3.57
N ALA A 105 -18.06 -5.76 2.97
CA ALA A 105 -17.36 -5.12 1.86
C ALA A 105 -15.96 -4.60 2.24
N GLY A 106 -15.83 -3.95 3.41
CA GLY A 106 -14.53 -3.48 3.91
C GLY A 106 -13.53 -4.61 4.15
N ILE A 107 -13.99 -5.72 4.73
CA ILE A 107 -13.17 -6.93 4.93
C ILE A 107 -12.83 -7.58 3.58
N LEU A 108 -13.79 -7.69 2.67
CA LEU A 108 -13.59 -8.26 1.34
C LEU A 108 -12.55 -7.48 0.53
N ALA A 109 -12.49 -6.16 0.69
CA ALA A 109 -11.44 -5.33 0.10
C ALA A 109 -10.07 -5.49 0.80
N ALA A 110 -10.06 -5.67 2.13
CA ALA A 110 -8.84 -5.76 2.92
C ALA A 110 -8.07 -7.08 2.72
N ILE A 111 -8.77 -8.22 2.59
CA ILE A 111 -8.15 -9.55 2.45
C ILE A 111 -7.22 -9.66 1.22
N PRO A 112 -7.65 -9.35 -0.02
CA PRO A 112 -6.77 -9.44 -1.18
C PRO A 112 -5.63 -8.43 -1.06
N ALA A 113 -5.90 -7.21 -0.56
CA ALA A 113 -4.84 -6.25 -0.31
C ALA A 113 -3.77 -6.78 0.65
N TYR A 114 -4.18 -7.40 1.75
CA TYR A 114 -3.23 -8.02 2.68
C TYR A 114 -2.46 -9.19 2.05
N SER A 115 -3.12 -10.01 1.23
CA SER A 115 -2.48 -11.21 0.64
C SER A 115 -1.47 -10.89 -0.45
N PHE A 116 -1.60 -9.75 -1.13
CA PHE A 116 -0.69 -9.35 -2.21
C PHE A 116 0.31 -8.26 -1.78
N TYR A 117 0.25 -7.81 -0.52
CA TYR A 117 1.18 -6.86 0.10
C TYR A 117 2.38 -7.60 0.72
#